data_AF-A0A940N9D5-F1
#
_entry.id   AF-A0A940N9D5-F1
#
_cell.length_a   1.000
_cell.length_b   1.000
_cell.length_c   1.000
_cell.angle_alpha   90.00
_cell.angle_beta   90.00
_cell.angle_gamma   90.00
#
_symmetry.space_group_name_H-M   'P 1'
#
loop_
_entity.id
_entity.type
_entity.pdbx_description
1 polymer ?
#
loop_
_entity_poly.entity_id
_entity_poly.type
_entity_poly.pdbx_seq_one_letter_code
_entity_poly.pdbx_strand_id
1 'polypeptide(L)'
;MKRTGRSEPRGESRCESRSEPDGLRARRAPLSMRKTAGGFTLIELLVAIAILAVIAVLSWRGLDQIIRGRQTITNAMEDERVFAQLFDQMRIDVRNAASDDEVGEPAVGVQSNTLQIVRYARTPGVAPRLVVVRYRITNGRIIRYASPPLGNVGEVRRALGGGENENWGSVPLMGGVGAISARMYVPKVGWTTQMKDVQSAITENDNNLKVPQLGNAPLPRSVTGVEVSVGATSLARPITRVFLVGE
;
A
#
# COMPACT_ATOMS: atom_id res chain seq x y z
N MET A 1 2.36 -5.24 59.80
CA MET A 1 2.54 -6.37 60.74
C MET A 1 3.33 -7.48 60.03
N LYS A 2 4.47 -7.90 60.61
CA LYS A 2 5.23 -9.19 60.53
C LYS A 2 5.42 -9.87 59.15
N ARG A 3 6.67 -9.99 58.62
CA ARG A 3 7.71 -11.04 58.85
C ARG A 3 7.14 -12.45 58.65
N THR A 4 7.64 -13.28 57.73
CA THR A 4 8.86 -14.14 57.81
C THR A 4 8.95 -14.93 56.48
N GLY A 5 10.07 -15.26 55.83
CA GLY A 5 11.39 -15.68 56.32
C GLY A 5 11.43 -17.18 56.59
N ARG A 6 11.89 -18.03 55.65
CA ARG A 6 12.51 -19.32 56.01
C ARG A 6 13.43 -19.88 54.92
N SER A 7 14.60 -20.28 55.39
CA SER A 7 15.82 -20.73 54.72
C SER A 7 16.09 -22.22 54.99
N GLU A 8 16.80 -22.85 54.04
CA GLU A 8 17.75 -24.00 54.20
C GLU A 8 17.19 -25.38 54.69
N PRO A 9 17.80 -26.52 54.28
CA PRO A 9 19.07 -26.96 54.89
C PRO A 9 20.13 -27.60 53.98
N ARG A 10 21.36 -27.55 54.51
CA ARG A 10 22.61 -28.25 54.19
C ARG A 10 22.60 -29.72 54.65
N GLY A 11 23.54 -30.52 54.14
CA GLY A 11 23.96 -31.82 54.68
C GLY A 11 24.60 -32.69 53.57
N GLU A 12 25.90 -32.67 53.25
CA GLU A 12 27.10 -33.06 54.01
C GLU A 12 27.55 -34.53 53.76
N SER A 13 28.88 -34.69 53.64
CA SER A 13 29.69 -35.92 53.78
C SER A 13 29.67 -36.99 52.68
N ARG A 14 30.84 -37.32 52.11
CA ARG A 14 31.80 -38.27 52.73
C ARG A 14 33.07 -38.42 51.88
N CYS A 15 34.23 -38.17 52.49
CA CYS A 15 35.52 -38.71 52.06
C CYS A 15 35.64 -40.14 52.61
N GLU A 16 36.02 -41.11 51.78
CA GLU A 16 36.61 -42.35 52.30
C GLU A 16 37.73 -42.83 51.37
N SER A 17 38.94 -42.69 51.90
CA SER A 17 40.20 -43.25 51.43
C SER A 17 40.27 -44.75 51.72
N ARG A 18 40.64 -45.58 50.74
CA ARG A 18 41.24 -46.90 51.01
C ARG A 18 42.29 -47.27 49.97
N SER A 19 43.38 -47.76 50.51
CA SER A 19 44.68 -48.10 49.95
C SER A 19 44.74 -49.45 49.24
N GLU A 20 45.61 -49.49 48.23
CA GLU A 20 46.30 -50.58 47.51
C GLU A 20 46.78 -51.78 48.37
N PRO A 21 47.07 -53.00 47.82
CA PRO A 21 48.20 -53.19 46.89
C PRO A 21 48.21 -54.34 45.85
N ASP A 22 49.18 -54.18 44.94
CA ASP A 22 50.03 -55.11 44.18
C ASP A 22 49.48 -56.36 43.46
N GLY A 23 49.73 -56.40 42.14
CA GLY A 23 49.46 -57.54 41.27
C GLY A 23 50.16 -57.40 39.91
N LEU A 24 51.40 -57.89 39.87
CA LEU A 24 52.36 -57.83 38.77
C LEU A 24 51.89 -58.54 37.47
N ARG A 25 52.35 -58.00 36.33
CA ARG A 25 52.55 -58.61 34.98
C ARG A 25 51.39 -58.51 33.98
N ALA A 26 51.58 -57.68 32.95
CA ALA A 26 52.11 -58.13 31.66
C ALA A 26 52.19 -56.94 30.69
N ARG A 27 53.41 -56.59 30.31
CA ARG A 27 53.70 -55.69 29.20
C ARG A 27 53.06 -56.22 27.92
N ARG A 28 52.09 -55.51 27.36
CA ARG A 28 51.85 -55.41 25.92
C ARG A 28 51.45 -53.99 25.61
N ALA A 29 52.41 -53.21 25.11
CA ALA A 29 52.15 -51.93 24.49
C ALA A 29 51.26 -52.17 23.25
N PRO A 30 50.04 -51.60 23.16
CA PRO A 30 49.48 -51.34 21.86
C PRO A 30 50.35 -50.23 21.25
N LEU A 31 50.94 -50.56 20.10
CA LEU A 31 51.65 -49.64 19.23
C LEU A 31 50.85 -48.33 19.19
N SER A 32 51.47 -47.25 19.66
CA SER A 32 51.03 -45.92 19.27
C SER A 32 51.07 -45.93 17.76
N MET A 33 49.89 -46.08 17.14
CA MET A 33 49.67 -45.63 15.78
C MET A 33 49.99 -44.14 15.87
N ARG A 34 51.26 -43.81 15.63
CA ARG A 34 51.64 -42.50 15.17
C ARG A 34 50.69 -42.25 14.02
N LYS A 35 49.62 -41.48 14.28
CA LYS A 35 48.99 -40.72 13.23
C LYS A 35 50.17 -39.99 12.63
N THR A 36 50.61 -40.47 11.47
CA THR A 36 51.57 -39.76 10.65
C THR A 36 50.98 -38.37 10.55
N ALA A 37 51.58 -37.43 11.26
CA ALA A 37 51.33 -36.02 11.04
C ALA A 37 51.84 -35.83 9.60
N GLY A 38 50.93 -36.02 8.65
CA GLY A 38 51.19 -35.77 7.24
C GLY A 38 51.70 -34.33 7.19
N GLY A 39 52.95 -34.18 6.80
CA GLY A 39 53.57 -32.87 6.68
C GLY A 39 52.68 -32.03 5.77
N PHE A 40 52.21 -30.91 6.29
CA PHE A 40 51.40 -29.94 5.59
C PHE A 40 52.20 -29.47 4.37
N THR A 41 51.93 -30.05 3.22
CA THR A 41 52.71 -29.73 2.03
C THR A 41 52.37 -28.29 1.63
N LEU A 42 53.35 -27.52 1.17
CA LEU A 42 53.13 -26.15 0.68
C LEU A 42 52.00 -26.11 -0.36
N ILE A 43 51.87 -27.18 -1.14
CA ILE A 43 50.83 -27.36 -2.15
C ILE A 43 49.44 -27.54 -1.55
N GLU A 44 49.26 -28.23 -0.42
CA GLU A 44 47.96 -28.30 0.29
C GLU A 44 47.52 -26.93 0.79
N LEU A 45 48.44 -26.14 1.35
CA LEU A 45 48.13 -24.79 1.80
C LEU A 45 47.76 -23.89 0.63
N LEU A 46 48.47 -23.99 -0.50
CA LEU A 46 48.17 -23.28 -1.74
C LEU A 46 46.82 -23.65 -2.35
N VAL A 47 46.50 -24.94 -2.41
CA VAL A 47 45.20 -25.41 -2.92
C VAL A 47 44.08 -24.97 -1.98
N ALA A 48 44.27 -25.06 -0.67
CA ALA A 48 43.28 -24.62 0.31
C ALA A 48 42.97 -23.12 0.17
N ILE A 49 43.98 -22.25 0.08
CA ILE A 49 43.75 -20.81 -0.09
C ILE A 49 43.13 -20.49 -1.46
N ALA A 50 43.47 -21.23 -2.52
CA ALA A 50 42.87 -21.05 -3.84
C ALA A 50 41.37 -21.40 -3.84
N ILE A 51 41.00 -22.53 -3.22
CA ILE A 51 39.59 -22.93 -3.08
C ILE A 51 38.83 -21.93 -2.20
N LEU A 52 39.42 -21.53 -1.07
CA LEU A 52 38.82 -20.51 -0.20
C LEU A 52 38.61 -19.18 -0.93
N ALA A 53 39.57 -18.76 -1.77
CA ALA A 53 39.43 -17.55 -2.57
C ALA A 53 38.27 -17.64 -3.58
N VAL A 54 38.12 -18.79 -4.26
CA VAL A 54 36.99 -19.01 -5.20
C VAL A 54 35.65 -19.01 -4.46
N ILE A 55 35.56 -19.75 -3.35
CA ILE A 55 34.35 -19.79 -2.52
C ILE A 55 34.00 -18.41 -1.99
N ALA A 56 34.98 -17.63 -1.52
CA ALA A 56 34.78 -16.27 -1.03
C ALA A 56 34.19 -15.36 -2.13
N VAL A 57 34.74 -15.39 -3.35
CA VAL A 57 34.24 -14.59 -4.48
C VAL A 57 32.82 -15.01 -4.87
N LEU A 58 32.55 -16.31 -4.94
CA LEU A 58 31.21 -16.83 -5.25
C LEU A 58 30.20 -16.50 -4.14
N SER A 59 30.62 -16.55 -2.87
CA SER A 59 29.78 -16.22 -1.71
C SER A 59 29.43 -14.74 -1.68
N TRP A 60 30.41 -13.86 -1.92
CA TRP A 60 30.18 -12.42 -2.04
C TRP A 60 29.24 -12.10 -3.20
N ARG A 61 29.43 -12.73 -4.37
CA ARG A 61 28.53 -12.54 -5.50
C ARG A 61 27.14 -13.12 -5.26
N GLY A 62 27.01 -14.28 -4.63
CA GLY A 62 25.72 -14.88 -4.28
C GLY A 62 24.94 -14.02 -3.28
N LEU A 63 25.61 -13.53 -2.24
CA LEU A 63 25.03 -12.62 -1.26
C LEU A 63 24.56 -11.30 -1.90
N ASP A 64 25.37 -10.72 -2.79
CA ASP A 64 25.09 -9.48 -3.50
C ASP A 64 23.89 -9.62 -4.48
N GLN A 65 23.75 -10.78 -5.13
CA GLN A 65 22.55 -11.10 -5.92
C GLN A 65 21.29 -11.25 -5.04
N ILE A 66 21.39 -11.88 -3.87
CA ILE A 66 20.26 -12.03 -2.94
C ILE A 66 19.83 -10.69 -2.34
N ILE A 67 20.79 -9.83 -1.96
CA ILE A 67 20.50 -8.49 -1.41
C ILE A 67 19.80 -7.63 -2.47
N ARG A 68 20.31 -7.60 -3.72
CA ARG A 68 19.65 -6.90 -4.83
C ARG A 68 18.26 -7.45 -5.14
N GLY A 69 18.10 -8.77 -5.14
CA GLY A 69 16.82 -9.43 -5.35
C GLY A 69 15.79 -9.07 -4.26
N ARG A 70 16.20 -9.10 -2.99
CA ARG A 70 15.35 -8.70 -1.86
C ARG A 70 14.96 -7.22 -1.93
N GLN A 71 15.90 -6.33 -2.25
CA GLN A 71 15.59 -4.91 -2.38
C GLN A 71 14.60 -4.63 -3.51
N THR A 72 14.73 -5.31 -4.64
CA THR A 72 13.81 -5.18 -5.79
C THR A 72 12.40 -5.65 -5.42
N ILE A 73 12.30 -6.77 -4.71
CA ILE A 73 11.01 -7.32 -4.27
C ILE A 73 10.35 -6.41 -3.21
N THR A 74 11.11 -5.94 -2.22
CA THR A 74 10.57 -5.02 -1.20
C THR A 74 10.06 -3.72 -1.80
N ASN A 75 10.82 -3.11 -2.72
CA ASN A 75 10.40 -1.88 -3.40
C ASN A 75 9.13 -2.09 -4.25
N ALA A 76 9.04 -3.21 -4.98
CA ALA A 76 7.85 -3.53 -5.77
C ALA A 76 6.61 -3.77 -4.89
N MET A 77 6.79 -4.39 -3.72
CA MET A 77 5.69 -4.61 -2.75
C MET A 77 5.21 -3.32 -2.09
N GLU A 78 6.12 -2.40 -1.76
CA GLU A 78 5.78 -1.09 -1.22
C GLU A 78 4.99 -0.26 -2.25
N ASP A 79 5.41 -0.29 -3.51
CA ASP A 79 4.69 0.37 -4.62
C ASP A 79 3.27 -0.19 -4.79
N GLU A 80 3.10 -1.52 -4.81
CA GLU A 80 1.78 -2.16 -4.93
C GLU A 80 0.83 -1.74 -3.79
N ARG A 81 1.33 -1.66 -2.55
CA ARG A 81 0.54 -1.20 -1.41
C ARG A 81 0.09 0.25 -1.58
N VAL A 82 0.99 1.13 -2.06
CA VAL A 82 0.66 2.54 -2.31
C VAL A 82 -0.39 2.67 -3.41
N PHE A 83 -0.30 1.88 -4.49
CA PHE A 83 -1.33 1.84 -5.52
C PHE A 83 -2.68 1.35 -4.98
N ALA A 84 -2.68 0.29 -4.19
CA ALA A 84 -3.89 -0.23 -3.58
C ALA A 84 -4.56 0.83 -2.71
N GLN A 85 -3.80 1.55 -1.87
CA GLN A 85 -4.30 2.64 -1.05
C GLN A 85 -4.86 3.81 -1.87
N LEU A 86 -4.16 4.21 -2.94
CA LEU A 86 -4.62 5.26 -3.86
C LEU A 86 -5.98 4.90 -4.48
N PHE A 87 -6.10 3.71 -5.05
CA PHE A 87 -7.33 3.28 -5.70
C PHE A 87 -8.45 2.96 -4.71
N ASP A 88 -8.13 2.51 -3.50
CA ASP A 88 -9.11 2.36 -2.43
C ASP A 88 -9.70 3.70 -2.01
N GLN A 89 -8.85 4.72 -1.87
CA GLN A 89 -9.29 6.07 -1.54
C GLN A 89 -10.18 6.65 -2.65
N MET A 90 -9.80 6.47 -3.93
CA MET A 90 -10.63 6.87 -5.07
C MET A 90 -11.97 6.13 -5.10
N ARG A 91 -11.94 4.80 -4.90
CA ARG A 91 -13.15 3.97 -4.83
C ARG A 91 -14.09 4.48 -3.76
N ILE A 92 -13.61 4.79 -2.56
CA ILE A 92 -14.43 5.31 -1.46
C ILE A 92 -15.07 6.65 -1.84
N ASP A 93 -14.34 7.55 -2.49
CA ASP A 93 -14.88 8.85 -2.86
C ASP A 93 -15.93 8.75 -3.97
N VAL A 94 -15.63 7.98 -5.03
CA VAL A 94 -16.55 7.73 -6.15
C VAL A 94 -17.81 7.00 -5.69
N ARG A 95 -17.64 6.02 -4.79
CA ARG A 95 -18.74 5.28 -4.20
C ARG A 95 -19.68 6.17 -3.38
N ASN A 96 -19.12 7.13 -2.65
CA ASN A 96 -19.91 8.09 -1.87
C ASN A 96 -20.34 9.33 -2.65
N ALA A 97 -20.21 9.34 -3.98
CA ALA A 97 -20.63 10.46 -4.81
C ALA A 97 -22.12 10.78 -4.59
N ALA A 98 -22.42 12.06 -4.41
CA ALA A 98 -23.79 12.55 -4.34
C ALA A 98 -24.46 12.42 -5.72
N SER A 99 -25.78 12.47 -5.77
CA SER A 99 -26.51 12.47 -7.04
C SER A 99 -26.53 13.87 -7.66
N ASP A 100 -26.66 13.93 -8.99
CA ASP A 100 -26.56 15.20 -9.72
C ASP A 100 -27.66 16.20 -9.34
N ASP A 101 -28.85 15.70 -8.97
CA ASP A 101 -29.99 16.49 -8.53
C ASP A 101 -29.78 17.15 -7.16
N GLU A 102 -29.11 16.48 -6.22
CA GLU A 102 -28.77 17.07 -4.92
C GLU A 102 -27.66 18.11 -5.04
N VAL A 103 -26.70 17.87 -5.94
CA VAL A 103 -25.56 18.74 -6.18
C VAL A 103 -25.95 19.98 -7.00
N GLY A 104 -26.93 19.86 -7.90
CA GLY A 104 -27.33 20.91 -8.84
C GLY A 104 -26.29 21.20 -9.94
N GLU A 105 -25.26 20.37 -10.03
CA GLU A 105 -24.13 20.38 -10.97
C GLU A 105 -23.66 18.92 -11.15
N PRO A 106 -22.84 18.59 -12.17
CA PRO A 106 -22.27 17.26 -12.28
C PRO A 106 -21.52 16.81 -11.01
N ALA A 107 -21.99 15.73 -10.38
CA ALA A 107 -21.39 15.23 -9.15
C ALA A 107 -20.01 14.59 -9.39
N VAL A 108 -19.75 14.08 -10.59
CA VAL A 108 -18.45 13.57 -11.01
C VAL A 108 -18.05 14.25 -12.31
N GLY A 109 -16.81 14.73 -12.37
CA GLY A 109 -16.29 15.46 -13.50
C GLY A 109 -14.81 15.23 -13.72
N VAL A 110 -14.36 15.37 -14.96
CA VAL A 110 -12.94 15.44 -15.31
C VAL A 110 -12.67 16.76 -16.01
N GLN A 111 -11.78 17.56 -15.43
CA GLN A 111 -11.40 18.85 -16.01
C GLN A 111 -9.90 19.07 -15.86
N SER A 112 -9.23 19.48 -16.94
CA SER A 112 -7.79 19.79 -16.94
C SER A 112 -6.95 18.74 -16.22
N ASN A 113 -7.21 17.45 -16.51
CA ASN A 113 -6.49 16.32 -15.93
C ASN A 113 -6.68 16.14 -14.39
N THR A 114 -7.74 16.75 -13.84
CA THR A 114 -8.18 16.63 -12.46
C THR A 114 -9.49 15.87 -12.41
N LEU A 115 -9.54 14.80 -11.60
CA LEU A 115 -10.79 14.12 -11.28
C LEU A 115 -11.45 14.86 -10.11
N GLN A 116 -12.67 15.35 -10.33
CA GLN A 116 -13.48 16.06 -9.36
C GLN A 116 -14.70 15.21 -8.97
N ILE A 117 -14.97 15.12 -7.68
CA ILE A 117 -16.07 14.33 -7.12
C ILE A 117 -16.74 15.14 -6.01
N VAL A 118 -18.04 15.32 -6.10
CA VAL A 118 -18.89 15.80 -5.01
C VAL A 118 -19.45 14.59 -4.28
N ARG A 119 -19.16 14.47 -3.00
CA ARG A 119 -19.51 13.29 -2.20
C ARG A 119 -20.06 13.65 -0.83
N TYR A 120 -20.74 12.72 -0.20
CA TYR A 120 -21.13 12.84 1.20
C TYR A 120 -19.93 12.62 2.14
N ALA A 121 -19.64 13.60 2.99
CA ALA A 121 -18.93 13.37 4.24
C ALA A 121 -19.90 12.80 5.26
N ARG A 122 -19.73 11.51 5.57
CA ARG A 122 -20.45 10.84 6.65
C ARG A 122 -19.61 10.90 7.92
N THR A 123 -20.12 11.62 8.90
CA THR A 123 -19.63 11.57 10.28
C THR A 123 -20.71 10.89 11.12
N PRO A 124 -20.39 9.83 11.89
CA PRO A 124 -21.37 9.16 12.72
C PRO A 124 -22.13 10.14 13.63
N GLY A 125 -23.46 10.03 13.66
CA GLY A 125 -24.32 10.89 14.48
C GLY A 125 -24.53 12.32 13.95
N VAL A 126 -24.00 12.65 12.77
CA VAL A 126 -24.18 13.97 12.14
C VAL A 126 -24.85 13.80 10.78
N ALA A 127 -25.75 14.72 10.43
CA ALA A 127 -26.35 14.76 9.11
C ALA A 127 -25.25 14.85 8.02
N PRO A 128 -25.32 14.02 6.95
CA PRO A 128 -24.34 14.06 5.88
C PRO A 128 -24.19 15.48 5.30
N ARG A 129 -22.95 15.88 5.04
CA ARG A 129 -22.62 17.14 4.35
C ARG A 129 -21.95 16.85 3.03
N LEU A 130 -22.11 17.74 2.06
CA LEU A 130 -21.42 17.61 0.78
C LEU A 130 -19.99 18.12 0.91
N VAL A 131 -19.08 17.50 0.17
CA VAL A 131 -17.68 17.90 0.08
C VAL A 131 -17.22 17.73 -1.35
N VAL A 132 -16.44 18.69 -1.85
CA VAL A 132 -15.76 18.57 -3.14
C VAL A 132 -14.39 17.94 -2.91
N VAL A 133 -14.10 16.87 -3.63
CA VAL A 133 -12.81 16.17 -3.65
C VAL A 133 -12.18 16.32 -5.02
N ARG A 134 -10.87 16.58 -5.06
CA ARG A 134 -10.08 16.68 -6.28
C ARG A 134 -8.83 15.84 -6.21
N TYR A 135 -8.57 15.10 -7.28
CA TYR A 135 -7.32 14.35 -7.48
C TYR A 135 -6.50 15.02 -8.56
N ARG A 136 -5.30 15.48 -8.21
CA ARG A 136 -4.41 16.21 -9.11
C ARG A 136 -2.96 15.87 -8.84
N ILE A 137 -2.13 16.07 -9.85
CA ILE A 137 -0.68 15.93 -9.73
C ILE A 137 -0.08 17.28 -9.36
N THR A 138 0.69 17.29 -8.27
CA THR A 138 1.49 18.44 -7.83
C THR A 138 2.89 17.93 -7.50
N ASN A 139 3.93 18.47 -8.13
CA ASN A 139 5.33 18.07 -7.90
C ASN A 139 5.57 16.55 -8.03
N GLY A 140 5.01 15.93 -9.08
CA GLY A 140 5.16 14.48 -9.33
C GLY A 140 4.45 13.59 -8.31
N ARG A 141 3.48 14.14 -7.57
CA ARG A 141 2.70 13.42 -6.56
C ARG A 141 1.20 13.60 -6.80
N ILE A 142 0.43 12.52 -6.70
CA ILE A 142 -1.03 12.62 -6.61
C ILE A 142 -1.39 13.11 -5.21
N ILE A 143 -2.11 14.22 -5.16
CA ILE A 143 -2.66 14.79 -3.95
C ILE A 143 -4.19 14.76 -4.06
N ARG A 144 -4.82 14.28 -2.98
CA ARG A 144 -6.26 14.39 -2.79
C ARG A 144 -6.56 15.65 -1.99
N TYR A 145 -7.22 16.60 -2.62
CA TYR A 145 -7.75 17.78 -1.97
C TYR A 145 -9.21 17.54 -1.58
N ALA A 146 -9.64 18.07 -0.44
CA ALA A 146 -11.02 18.04 0.00
C ALA A 146 -11.41 19.40 0.59
N SER A 147 -12.54 19.96 0.14
CA SER A 147 -13.08 21.19 0.70
C SER A 147 -13.51 20.99 2.16
N PRO A 148 -13.77 22.08 2.90
CA PRO A 148 -14.60 22.01 4.10
C PRO A 148 -16.00 21.45 3.78
N PRO A 149 -16.75 20.96 4.79
CA PRO A 149 -18.15 20.55 4.61
C PRO A 149 -19.00 21.72 4.11
N LEU A 150 -19.81 21.46 3.08
CA LEU A 150 -20.64 22.44 2.39
C LEU A 150 -22.10 22.23 2.80
N GLY A 151 -22.77 23.32 3.14
CA GLY A 151 -24.12 23.32 3.71
C GLY A 151 -25.24 23.48 2.69
N ASN A 152 -24.94 23.98 1.49
CA ASN A 152 -25.93 24.26 0.44
C ASN A 152 -25.33 24.19 -0.97
N VAL A 153 -26.20 24.09 -1.98
CA VAL A 153 -25.84 24.01 -3.42
C VAL A 153 -25.02 25.23 -3.88
N GLY A 154 -25.29 26.43 -3.35
CA GLY A 154 -24.53 27.63 -3.70
C GLY A 154 -23.06 27.58 -3.26
N GLU A 155 -22.78 26.98 -2.10
CA GLU A 155 -21.41 26.69 -1.65
C GLU A 155 -20.73 25.64 -2.52
N VAL A 156 -21.45 24.60 -2.93
CA VAL A 156 -20.95 23.57 -3.85
C VAL A 156 -20.58 24.19 -5.20
N ARG A 157 -21.48 24.96 -5.82
CA ARG A 157 -21.20 25.64 -7.09
C ARG A 157 -19.96 26.55 -7.01
N ARG A 158 -19.81 27.31 -5.92
CA ARG A 158 -18.62 28.14 -5.69
C ARG A 158 -17.34 27.31 -5.54
N ALA A 159 -17.40 26.21 -4.80
CA ALA A 159 -16.26 25.31 -4.63
C ALA A 159 -15.86 24.63 -5.96
N LEU A 160 -16.83 24.23 -6.78
CA LEU A 160 -16.60 23.62 -8.09
C LEU A 160 -16.00 24.60 -9.11
N GLY A 161 -16.43 25.86 -9.10
CA GLY A 161 -15.92 26.90 -10.02
C GLY A 161 -14.57 27.51 -9.60
N GLY A 162 -14.17 27.37 -8.34
CA GLY A 162 -12.93 27.91 -7.79
C GLY A 162 -11.78 26.90 -7.74
N GLY A 163 -10.57 27.37 -7.40
CA GLY A 163 -9.43 26.52 -7.08
C GLY A 163 -9.44 26.04 -5.62
N GLU A 164 -8.56 25.09 -5.29
CA GLU A 164 -8.29 24.76 -3.88
C GLU A 164 -7.58 25.94 -3.20
N ASN A 165 -7.89 26.18 -1.92
CA ASN A 165 -7.25 27.22 -1.12
C ASN A 165 -6.71 26.61 0.20
N GLU A 166 -6.21 27.46 1.10
CA GLU A 166 -5.62 27.02 2.37
C GLU A 166 -6.58 26.27 3.31
N ASN A 167 -7.89 26.45 3.16
CA ASN A 167 -8.90 25.78 3.99
C ASN A 167 -9.25 24.37 3.49
N TRP A 168 -8.74 23.98 2.32
CA TRP A 168 -8.91 22.62 1.81
C TRP A 168 -7.91 21.69 2.50
N GLY A 169 -8.41 20.55 2.98
CA GLY A 169 -7.55 19.47 3.40
C GLY A 169 -6.78 18.91 2.20
N SER A 170 -5.48 18.63 2.37
CA SER A 170 -4.66 18.00 1.33
C SER A 170 -4.00 16.74 1.87
N VAL A 171 -4.15 15.63 1.13
CA VAL A 171 -3.58 14.34 1.50
C VAL A 171 -2.69 13.86 0.35
N PRO A 172 -1.36 13.83 0.53
CA PRO A 172 -0.45 13.24 -0.45
C PRO A 172 -0.65 11.71 -0.48
N LEU A 173 -1.00 11.14 -1.63
CA LEU A 173 -1.30 9.71 -1.76
C LEU A 173 -0.14 8.91 -2.37
N MET A 174 0.40 9.36 -3.50
CA MET A 174 1.41 8.61 -4.24
C MET A 174 2.40 9.52 -4.95
N GLY A 175 3.71 9.31 -4.74
CA GLY A 175 4.80 10.02 -5.43
C GLY A 175 5.29 9.29 -6.69
N GLY A 176 6.20 9.92 -7.43
CA GLY A 176 6.77 9.34 -8.66
C GLY A 176 5.77 9.25 -9.82
N VAL A 177 4.68 10.02 -9.77
CA VAL A 177 3.61 9.99 -10.77
C VAL A 177 3.92 10.98 -11.88
N GLY A 178 4.00 10.48 -13.12
CA GLY A 178 4.21 11.29 -14.31
C GLY A 178 2.90 11.70 -15.00
N ALA A 179 1.86 10.88 -14.89
CA ALA A 179 0.57 11.16 -15.49
C ALA A 179 -0.58 10.51 -14.71
N ILE A 180 -1.71 11.20 -14.65
CA ILE A 180 -3.01 10.67 -14.23
C ILE A 180 -3.98 11.01 -15.35
N SER A 181 -4.84 10.10 -15.76
CA SER A 181 -5.95 10.41 -16.66
C SER A 181 -7.22 9.77 -16.13
N ALA A 182 -8.35 10.43 -16.37
CA ALA A 182 -9.63 9.91 -15.99
C ALA A 182 -10.63 10.11 -17.13
N ARG A 183 -11.56 9.18 -17.27
CA ARG A 183 -12.73 9.30 -18.15
C ARG A 183 -13.96 8.76 -17.44
N MET A 184 -15.11 9.25 -17.85
CA MET A 184 -16.40 8.99 -17.23
C MET A 184 -17.23 8.14 -18.17
N TYR A 185 -17.99 7.20 -17.63
CA TYR A 185 -19.00 6.48 -18.38
C TYR A 185 -20.34 7.18 -18.22
N VAL A 186 -20.84 7.73 -19.33
CA VAL A 186 -22.15 8.37 -19.41
C VAL A 186 -23.11 7.42 -20.12
N PRO A 187 -24.27 7.06 -19.52
CA PRO A 187 -25.26 6.21 -20.18
C PRO A 187 -25.62 6.74 -21.58
N LYS A 188 -25.81 5.83 -22.55
CA LYS A 188 -26.11 6.12 -23.97
C LYS A 188 -24.97 6.81 -24.77
N VAL A 189 -23.95 7.36 -24.12
CA VAL A 189 -22.77 7.94 -24.79
C VAL A 189 -21.56 7.01 -24.73
N GLY A 190 -21.33 6.36 -23.58
CA GLY A 190 -20.16 5.54 -23.31
C GLY A 190 -19.05 6.30 -22.58
N TRP A 191 -17.80 5.87 -22.77
CA TRP A 191 -16.63 6.47 -22.15
C TRP A 191 -16.28 7.82 -22.79
N THR A 192 -16.33 8.90 -22.02
CA THR A 192 -16.06 10.27 -22.47
C THR A 192 -15.24 11.06 -21.44
N THR A 193 -14.54 12.08 -21.91
CA THR A 193 -13.91 13.12 -21.07
C THR A 193 -14.63 14.47 -21.21
N GLN A 194 -15.68 14.52 -22.03
CA GLN A 194 -16.36 15.75 -22.40
C GLN A 194 -17.48 16.06 -21.41
N MET A 195 -17.35 17.14 -20.65
CA MET A 195 -18.37 17.57 -19.69
C MET A 195 -19.72 17.91 -20.34
N LYS A 196 -19.74 18.27 -21.63
CA LYS A 196 -21.00 18.49 -22.37
C LYS A 196 -21.87 17.23 -22.45
N ASP A 197 -21.26 16.05 -22.49
CA ASP A 197 -22.00 14.78 -22.58
C ASP A 197 -22.67 14.49 -21.23
N VAL A 198 -21.93 14.74 -20.13
CA VAL A 198 -22.44 14.66 -18.77
C VAL A 198 -23.60 15.64 -18.58
N GLN A 199 -23.44 16.91 -18.98
CA GLN A 199 -24.48 17.94 -18.86
C GLN A 199 -25.73 17.60 -19.67
N SER A 200 -25.56 17.01 -20.86
CA SER A 200 -26.67 16.57 -21.71
C SER A 200 -27.44 15.43 -21.03
N ALA A 201 -26.75 14.48 -20.41
CA ALA A 201 -27.38 13.40 -19.66
C ALA A 201 -28.14 13.90 -18.42
N ILE A 202 -27.60 14.87 -17.67
CA ILE A 202 -28.34 15.53 -16.57
C ILE A 202 -29.62 16.16 -17.09
N THR A 203 -29.52 16.95 -18.17
CA THR A 203 -30.68 17.64 -18.76
C THR A 203 -31.75 16.65 -19.24
N GLU A 204 -31.34 15.52 -19.81
CA GLU A 204 -32.26 14.44 -20.19
C GLU A 204 -32.96 13.84 -18.98
N ASN A 205 -32.22 13.54 -17.91
CA ASN A 205 -32.77 12.99 -16.67
C ASN A 205 -33.79 13.94 -16.03
N ASP A 206 -33.49 15.24 -15.99
CA ASP A 206 -34.39 16.28 -15.47
C ASP A 206 -35.65 16.43 -16.32
N ASN A 207 -35.55 16.32 -17.64
CA ASN A 207 -36.71 16.37 -18.52
C ASN A 207 -37.61 15.14 -18.33
N ASN A 208 -37.04 13.97 -18.05
CA ASN A 208 -37.79 12.75 -17.77
C ASN A 208 -38.59 12.83 -16.46
N LEU A 209 -38.22 13.70 -15.50
CA LEU A 209 -39.03 13.97 -14.30
C LEU A 209 -40.33 14.72 -14.61
N LYS A 210 -40.36 15.53 -15.68
CA LYS A 210 -41.54 16.31 -16.07
C LYS A 210 -42.65 15.41 -16.62
N VAL A 211 -42.33 14.18 -17.00
CA VAL A 211 -43.29 13.16 -17.39
C VAL A 211 -43.79 12.46 -16.13
N PRO A 212 -45.11 12.28 -15.91
CA PRO A 212 -45.63 11.60 -14.72
C PRO A 212 -45.03 10.18 -14.58
N GLN A 213 -44.09 10.01 -13.65
CA GLN A 213 -43.48 8.72 -13.38
C GLN A 213 -44.34 7.93 -12.39
N LEU A 214 -44.68 6.70 -12.75
CA LEU A 214 -45.35 5.76 -11.86
C LEU A 214 -44.31 5.14 -10.90
N GLY A 215 -43.99 5.84 -9.81
CA GLY A 215 -43.16 5.32 -8.71
C GLY A 215 -42.08 6.29 -8.20
N ASN A 216 -41.56 6.01 -7.01
CA ASN A 216 -40.51 6.80 -6.33
C ASN A 216 -39.09 6.29 -6.68
N ALA A 217 -38.82 5.97 -7.94
CA ALA A 217 -37.49 5.50 -8.33
C ALA A 217 -36.46 6.64 -8.19
N PRO A 218 -35.25 6.38 -7.64
CA PRO A 218 -34.19 7.38 -7.61
C PRO A 218 -33.85 7.88 -9.02
N LEU A 219 -33.53 9.17 -9.12
CA LEU A 219 -33.07 9.75 -10.36
C LEU A 219 -31.84 9.02 -10.90
N PRO A 220 -31.80 8.66 -12.19
CA PRO A 220 -30.60 8.09 -12.78
C PRO A 220 -29.44 9.09 -12.72
N ARG A 221 -28.23 8.58 -12.47
CA ARG A 221 -27.00 9.37 -12.47
C ARG A 221 -26.55 9.63 -13.90
N SER A 222 -26.01 10.83 -14.17
CA SER A 222 -25.41 11.18 -15.45
C SER A 222 -24.08 10.45 -15.69
N VAL A 223 -23.34 10.14 -14.63
CA VAL A 223 -22.12 9.33 -14.66
C VAL A 223 -22.32 8.10 -13.79
N THR A 224 -22.15 6.91 -14.37
CA THR A 224 -22.28 5.63 -13.64
C THR A 224 -20.96 4.92 -13.42
N GLY A 225 -19.90 5.32 -14.14
CA GLY A 225 -18.56 4.75 -14.00
C GLY A 225 -17.45 5.78 -14.18
N VAL A 226 -16.32 5.54 -13.54
CA VAL A 226 -15.08 6.31 -13.71
C VAL A 226 -13.95 5.34 -13.97
N GLU A 227 -13.22 5.55 -15.07
CA GLU A 227 -11.96 4.87 -15.31
C GLU A 227 -10.82 5.85 -14.99
N VAL A 228 -9.88 5.42 -14.15
CA VAL A 228 -8.67 6.18 -13.81
C VAL A 228 -7.45 5.37 -14.22
N SER A 229 -6.54 6.03 -14.94
CA SER A 229 -5.24 5.48 -15.33
C SER A 229 -4.12 6.30 -14.70
N VAL A 230 -3.17 5.62 -14.04
CA VAL A 230 -2.03 6.24 -13.36
C VAL A 230 -0.73 5.70 -13.95
N GLY A 231 0.11 6.62 -14.47
CA GLY A 231 1.47 6.33 -14.92
C GLY A 231 2.50 6.87 -13.93
N ALA A 232 3.42 6.02 -13.50
CA ALA A 232 4.47 6.36 -12.54
C ALA A 232 5.84 5.87 -13.02
N THR A 233 6.92 6.47 -12.51
CA THR A 233 8.30 6.12 -12.88
C THR A 233 8.69 4.69 -12.49
N SER A 234 8.03 4.12 -11.48
CA SER A 234 8.21 2.72 -11.08
C SER A 234 7.43 1.73 -11.97
N LEU A 235 6.56 2.21 -12.86
CA LEU A 235 5.72 1.38 -13.70
C LEU A 235 6.24 1.31 -15.15
N ALA A 236 6.33 0.10 -15.69
CA ALA A 236 6.57 -0.11 -17.12
C ALA A 236 5.35 0.27 -17.99
N ARG A 237 4.13 0.17 -17.42
CA ARG A 237 2.85 0.52 -18.08
C ARG A 237 1.91 1.17 -17.08
N PRO A 238 1.05 2.13 -17.49
CA PRO A 238 0.05 2.71 -16.61
C PRO A 238 -0.89 1.65 -16.02
N ILE A 239 -1.27 1.82 -14.76
CA ILE A 239 -2.28 0.98 -14.11
C ILE A 239 -3.64 1.65 -14.26
N THR A 240 -4.61 0.91 -14.80
CA THR A 240 -5.99 1.37 -14.98
C THR A 240 -6.94 0.65 -14.03
N ARG A 241 -7.89 1.40 -13.46
CA ARG A 241 -8.99 0.88 -12.63
C ARG A 241 -10.30 1.55 -13.01
N VAL A 242 -11.38 0.78 -12.94
CA VAL A 242 -12.74 1.25 -13.16
C VAL A 242 -13.52 1.18 -11.85
N PHE A 243 -14.26 2.23 -11.54
CA PHE A 243 -15.08 2.37 -10.35
C PHE A 243 -16.53 2.66 -10.74
N LEU A 244 -17.48 2.08 -10.02
CA LEU A 244 -18.90 2.41 -10.13
C LEU A 244 -19.22 3.60 -9.23
N VAL A 245 -20.06 4.50 -9.72
CA VAL A 245 -20.40 5.76 -9.05
C VAL A 245 -21.65 5.58 -8.19
N GLY A 246 -21.55 5.86 -6.89
CA GLY A 246 -22.71 5.95 -6.02
C GLY A 246 -23.33 4.63 -5.51
N GLU A 247 -22.59 3.52 -5.54
CA GLU A 247 -23.03 2.18 -5.05
C GLU A 247 -22.66 1.87 -3.58
#